data_AF-A0A2K9EGB5-F1
#
_entry.id   AF-A0A2K9EGB5-F1
#
_cell.length_a   1.000
_cell.length_b   1.000
_cell.length_c   1.000
_cell.angle_alpha   90.00
_cell.angle_beta   90.00
_cell.angle_gamma   90.00
#
_symmetry.space_group_name_H-M   'P 1'
#
loop_
_entity.id
_entity.type
_entity.pdbx_description
1 polymer ?
#
loop_
_entity_poly.entity_id
_entity_poly.type
_entity_poly.pdbx_seq_one_letter_code
_entity_poly.pdbx_strand_id
1 'polypeptide(L)'
;MKCRDLKVVNLNITEDHYEYKALFRLCTDDKCLDIDLAEISSDGKLLEEIKNTFNLEETTEEIKEIIMEKVMEASKLESRNVQGEDCCKSDVDKKTSRDIDSLNRS
;
A
#
# COMPACT_ATOMS: atom_id res chain seq x y z
N MET A 1 -9.75 -17.17 18.41
CA MET A 1 -9.74 -15.72 18.13
C MET A 1 -9.93 -15.53 16.64
N LYS A 2 -10.59 -14.45 16.18
CA LYS A 2 -10.79 -14.23 14.74
C LYS A 2 -9.68 -13.39 14.13
N CYS A 3 -9.19 -13.78 12.96
CA CYS A 3 -8.18 -13.07 12.18
C CYS A 3 -8.65 -11.65 11.79
N ARG A 4 -9.97 -11.46 11.67
CA ARG A 4 -10.58 -10.15 11.40
C ARG A 4 -10.39 -9.12 12.52
N ASP A 5 -10.19 -9.57 13.75
CA ASP A 5 -9.99 -8.70 14.92
C ASP A 5 -8.57 -8.12 14.98
N LEU A 6 -7.64 -8.72 14.23
CA LEU A 6 -6.27 -8.23 14.12
C LEU A 6 -6.21 -6.86 13.43
N LYS A 7 -5.38 -5.98 13.99
CA LYS A 7 -5.10 -4.65 13.46
C LYS A 7 -3.81 -4.72 12.65
N VAL A 8 -3.87 -4.25 11.40
CA VAL A 8 -2.68 -4.01 10.59
C VAL A 8 -2.17 -2.61 10.92
N VAL A 9 -0.92 -2.52 11.37
CA VAL A 9 -0.26 -1.27 11.71
C VAL A 9 1.10 -1.19 11.03
N ASN A 10 1.56 0.04 10.79
CA ASN A 10 2.86 0.33 10.20
C ASN A 10 3.07 -0.37 8.85
N LEU A 11 2.05 -0.31 7.98
CA LEU A 11 2.09 -0.87 6.64
C LEU A 11 3.03 -0.03 5.78
N ASN A 12 4.12 -0.65 5.32
CA ASN A 12 5.07 -0.06 4.40
C ASN A 12 5.06 -0.89 3.11
N ILE A 13 4.63 -0.26 2.02
CA ILE A 13 4.60 -0.88 0.70
C ILE A 13 5.66 -0.22 -0.16
N THR A 14 6.57 -1.03 -0.68
CA THR A 14 7.56 -0.62 -1.65
C THR A 14 7.39 -1.46 -2.90
N GLU A 15 7.34 -0.78 -4.04
CA GLU A 15 7.39 -1.42 -5.36
C GLU A 15 8.84 -1.33 -5.83
N ASP A 16 9.47 -2.49 -6.02
CA ASP A 16 10.83 -2.57 -6.55
C ASP A 16 10.85 -3.59 -7.69
N HIS A 17 11.17 -3.14 -8.91
CA HIS A 17 11.28 -4.02 -10.09
C HIS A 17 10.06 -4.95 -10.35
N TYR A 18 8.82 -4.43 -10.25
CA TYR A 18 7.56 -5.20 -10.37
C TYR A 18 7.33 -6.23 -9.26
N GLU A 19 8.18 -6.27 -8.23
CA GLU A 19 7.95 -7.02 -7.01
C GLU A 19 7.38 -6.07 -5.94
N TYR A 20 6.15 -6.35 -5.52
CA TYR A 20 5.51 -5.63 -4.42
C TYR A 20 5.97 -6.25 -3.10
N LYS A 21 6.77 -5.48 -2.34
CA LYS A 21 7.16 -5.83 -0.96
C LYS A 21 6.28 -5.05 -0.01
N ALA A 22 5.59 -5.76 0.88
CA ALA A 22 4.77 -5.13 1.90
C ALA A 22 5.18 -5.67 3.27
N LEU A 23 5.75 -4.77 4.08
CA LEU A 23 6.10 -5.02 5.47
C LEU A 23 5.04 -4.38 6.35
N PHE A 24 4.45 -5.14 7.26
CA PHE A 24 3.43 -4.62 8.16
C PHE A 24 3.44 -5.39 9.47
N ARG A 25 2.84 -4.82 10.50
CA ARG A 25 2.73 -5.45 11.81
C ARG A 25 1.29 -5.80 12.12
N LEU A 26 1.02 -7.07 12.41
CA LEU A 26 -0.27 -7.53 12.94
C LEU A 26 -0.25 -7.40 14.45
N CYS A 27 -1.19 -6.66 15.01
CA CYS A 27 -1.32 -6.47 16.45
C CYS A 27 -2.71 -6.85 16.95
N THR A 28 -2.73 -7.41 18.15
CA THR A 28 -3.85 -7.43 19.09
C THR A 28 -3.58 -6.43 20.20
N ASP A 29 -4.48 -6.30 21.17
CA ASP A 29 -4.27 -5.46 22.35
C ASP A 29 -3.06 -5.85 23.20
N ASP A 30 -2.58 -7.10 23.07
CA ASP A 30 -1.52 -7.65 23.94
C ASP A 30 -0.27 -8.13 23.17
N LYS A 31 -0.40 -8.44 21.88
CA LYS A 31 0.67 -9.04 21.07
C LYS A 31 0.79 -8.37 19.72
N CYS A 32 2.02 -8.32 19.21
CA CYS A 32 2.30 -7.86 17.86
C CYS A 32 3.28 -8.80 17.16
N LEU A 33 3.13 -8.96 15.85
CA LEU A 33 4.00 -9.75 14.99
C LEU A 33 4.28 -8.97 13.71
N ASP A 34 5.55 -8.79 13.37
CA ASP A 34 5.96 -8.22 12.09
C ASP A 34 5.87 -9.26 10.99
N ILE A 35 5.29 -8.87 9.86
CA ILE A 35 4.97 -9.73 8.73
C ILE A 35 5.56 -9.13 7.46
N ASP A 36 6.18 -9.99 6.66
CA ASP A 36 6.54 -9.70 5.27
C ASP A 36 5.59 -10.46 4.32
N LEU A 37 4.91 -9.72 3.46
CA LEU A 37 4.03 -10.28 2.43
C LEU A 37 4.80 -11.16 1.44
N ALA A 38 6.10 -10.90 1.22
CA ALA A 38 6.94 -11.76 0.39
C ALA A 38 7.03 -13.19 0.97
N GLU A 39 7.10 -13.31 2.30
CA GLU A 39 7.20 -14.60 2.98
C GLU A 39 5.85 -15.35 3.05
N ILE A 40 4.71 -14.63 2.94
CA ILE A 40 3.39 -15.25 2.83
C ILE A 40 3.27 -16.12 1.56
N SER A 41 4.02 -15.78 0.50
CA SER A 41 3.91 -16.44 -0.81
C SER A 41 4.78 -17.70 -0.95
N SER A 42 5.80 -17.87 -0.12
CA SER A 42 6.83 -18.91 -0.33
C SER A 42 6.49 -20.27 0.29
N ASP A 43 6.13 -20.34 1.57
CA ASP A 43 6.23 -21.62 2.30
C ASP A 43 5.09 -21.91 3.30
N GLY A 44 4.11 -21.01 3.46
CA GLY A 44 2.98 -21.19 4.39
C GLY A 44 3.33 -21.22 5.90
N LYS A 45 4.61 -21.41 6.25
CA LYS A 45 5.12 -21.39 7.64
C LYS A 45 4.73 -20.15 8.41
N LEU A 46 4.81 -19.00 7.77
CA LEU A 46 4.44 -17.73 8.39
C LEU A 46 2.94 -17.66 8.70
N LEU A 47 2.07 -18.26 7.87
CA LEU A 47 0.64 -18.37 8.17
C LEU A 47 0.38 -19.29 9.37
N GLU A 48 1.13 -20.39 9.49
CA GLU A 48 1.08 -21.25 10.68
C GLU A 48 1.59 -20.53 11.93
N GLU A 49 2.64 -19.73 11.81
CA GLU A 49 3.18 -18.94 12.92
C GLU A 49 2.18 -17.88 13.39
N ILE A 50 1.55 -17.15 12.46
CA ILE A 50 0.47 -16.20 12.77
C ILE A 50 -0.67 -16.93 13.50
N LYS A 51 -1.11 -18.08 12.95
CA LYS A 51 -2.19 -18.88 13.53
C LYS A 51 -1.88 -19.28 14.96
N ASN A 52 -0.67 -19.79 15.22
CA ASN A 52 -0.27 -20.21 16.56
C ASN A 52 -0.07 -19.03 17.52
N THR A 53 0.52 -17.93 17.05
CA THR A 53 0.83 -16.74 17.87
C THR A 53 -0.44 -16.07 18.39
N PHE A 54 -1.45 -15.94 17.52
CA PHE A 54 -2.73 -15.30 17.82
C PHE A 54 -3.84 -16.30 18.18
N ASN A 55 -3.55 -17.60 18.14
CA ASN A 55 -4.48 -18.70 18.41
C ASN A 55 -5.79 -18.55 17.62
N LEU A 56 -5.61 -18.45 16.29
CA LEU A 56 -6.70 -18.24 15.33
C LEU A 56 -7.44 -19.54 15.05
N GLU A 57 -8.76 -19.46 14.92
CA GLU A 57 -9.61 -20.62 14.67
C GLU A 57 -9.70 -20.95 13.17
N GLU A 58 -9.47 -19.94 12.33
CA GLU A 58 -9.49 -20.00 10.88
C GLU A 58 -8.37 -20.86 10.29
N THR A 59 -8.60 -21.33 9.06
CA THR A 59 -7.59 -22.04 8.27
C THR A 59 -6.50 -21.08 7.77
N THR A 60 -5.32 -21.61 7.42
CA THR A 60 -4.22 -20.79 6.88
C THR A 60 -4.61 -20.09 5.57
N GLU A 61 -5.47 -20.71 4.76
CA GLU A 61 -6.02 -20.13 3.53
C GLU A 61 -6.92 -18.92 3.84
N GLU A 62 -7.86 -19.06 4.78
CA GLU A 62 -8.72 -17.96 5.22
C GLU A 62 -7.92 -16.82 5.85
N ILE A 63 -6.91 -17.15 6.67
CA ILE A 63 -6.01 -16.17 7.27
C ILE A 63 -5.30 -15.37 6.17
N LYS A 64 -4.80 -16.04 5.14
CA LYS A 64 -4.14 -15.38 4.00
C LYS A 64 -5.10 -14.42 3.29
N GLU A 65 -6.30 -14.86 2.96
CA GLU A 65 -7.29 -14.00 2.28
C GLU A 65 -7.66 -12.78 3.13
N ILE A 66 -7.92 -12.97 4.43
CA ILE A 66 -8.27 -11.88 5.36
C ILE A 66 -7.12 -10.88 5.50
N ILE A 67 -5.87 -11.36 5.61
CA ILE A 67 -4.69 -10.49 5.69
C ILE A 67 -4.50 -9.72 4.39
N MET A 68 -4.60 -10.37 3.23
CA MET A 68 -4.48 -9.70 1.93
C MET A 68 -5.56 -8.63 1.74
N GLU A 69 -6.80 -8.91 2.13
CA GLU A 69 -7.90 -7.93 2.12
C GLU A 69 -7.55 -6.72 2.99
N LYS A 70 -7.14 -6.93 4.25
CA LYS A 70 -6.76 -5.87 5.17
C LYS A 70 -5.58 -5.03 4.69
N VAL A 71 -4.55 -5.67 4.12
CA VAL A 71 -3.38 -4.98 3.56
C VAL A 71 -3.79 -4.14 2.35
N MET A 72 -4.65 -4.65 1.47
CA MET A 72 -5.20 -3.87 0.35
C MET A 72 -6.06 -2.70 0.82
N GLU A 73 -6.89 -2.87 1.85
CA GLU A 73 -7.69 -1.79 2.42
C GLU A 73 -6.81 -0.71 3.06
N ALA A 74 -5.82 -1.11 3.86
CA ALA A 74 -4.85 -0.20 4.47
C ALA A 74 -3.99 0.51 3.40
N SER A 75 -3.62 -0.17 2.33
CA SER A 75 -2.92 0.40 1.17
C SER A 75 -3.74 1.47 0.46
N LYS A 76 -5.06 1.28 0.30
CA LYS A 76 -5.95 2.30 -0.30
C LYS A 76 -6.04 3.57 0.55
N LEU A 77 -5.93 3.44 1.87
CA LEU A 77 -5.87 4.55 2.82
C LEU A 77 -4.53 5.29 2.73
N GLU A 78 -3.41 4.57 2.74
CA GLU A 78 -2.06 5.14 2.60
C GLU A 78 -1.85 5.80 1.22
N SER A 79 -2.39 5.21 0.16
CA SER A 79 -2.33 5.75 -1.22
C SER A 79 -3.10 7.06 -1.39
N ARG A 80 -4.06 7.37 -0.51
CA ARG A 80 -4.73 8.68 -0.50
C ARG A 80 -3.84 9.79 0.08
N ASN A 81 -2.75 9.45 0.78
CA ASN A 81 -1.89 10.45 1.41
C ASN A 81 -0.77 10.98 0.51
N VAL A 82 -0.73 10.60 -0.76
CA VAL A 82 0.15 11.23 -1.77
C VAL A 82 -0.55 11.32 -3.13
N GLN A 83 -1.81 11.77 -3.15
CA GLN A 83 -2.22 12.53 -4.34
C GLN A 83 -1.40 13.82 -4.29
N GLY A 84 -0.41 13.91 -5.19
CA GLY A 84 0.45 15.06 -5.33
C GLY A 84 -0.35 16.35 -5.33
N GLU A 85 -0.40 17.00 -4.17
CA GLU A 85 -0.63 18.42 -4.11
C GLU A 85 0.62 19.02 -4.76
N ASP A 86 0.48 19.43 -6.02
CA ASP A 86 1.36 20.36 -6.73
C ASP A 86 2.54 19.84 -7.59
N CYS A 87 2.44 18.73 -8.34
CA CYS A 87 3.48 18.44 -9.36
C CYS A 87 3.10 18.77 -10.81
N CYS A 88 1.82 18.97 -11.15
CA CYS A 88 1.42 19.29 -12.52
C CYS A 88 0.16 20.16 -12.60
N LYS A 89 0.09 21.32 -11.91
CA LYS A 89 -0.78 22.40 -12.40
C LYS A 89 -0.11 23.06 -13.59
N SER A 90 -0.14 22.39 -14.73
CA SER A 90 0.00 23.06 -16.02
C SER A 90 -1.38 23.51 -16.46
N ASP A 91 -1.98 24.45 -15.71
CA ASP A 91 -2.91 25.39 -16.30
C ASP A 91 -2.07 26.26 -17.24
N VAL A 92 -1.83 25.76 -18.45
CA VAL A 92 -1.43 26.59 -19.58
C VAL A 92 -2.65 27.43 -19.90
N ASP A 93 -2.84 28.47 -19.09
CA ASP A 93 -3.73 29.57 -19.39
C ASP A 93 -3.27 30.19 -20.71
N LYS A 94 -4.18 30.20 -21.66
CA LYS A 94 -4.03 30.79 -22.98
C LYS A 94 -3.67 32.26 -22.86
N LYS A 95 -2.39 32.63 -22.98
CA LYS A 95 -2.03 33.96 -23.53
C LYS A 95 -0.56 34.11 -23.90
N THR A 96 -0.16 33.53 -25.02
CA THR A 96 0.78 34.24 -25.92
C THR A 96 0.61 33.75 -27.35
N SER A 97 -0.41 34.25 -28.05
CA SER A 97 -0.31 34.38 -29.51
C SER A 97 0.90 35.28 -29.75
N ARG A 98 1.99 34.71 -30.27
CA ARG A 98 2.99 35.53 -30.96
C ARG A 98 2.41 35.83 -32.33
N ASP A 99 1.66 36.92 -32.40
CA ASP A 99 1.47 37.64 -33.64
C ASP A 99 2.85 37.97 -34.19
N ILE A 100 3.25 37.25 -35.22
CA ILE A 100 4.39 37.62 -36.06
C ILE A 100 3.83 38.64 -37.04
N ASP A 101 3.64 39.88 -36.59
CA ASP A 101 3.33 40.99 -37.47
C ASP A 101 4.37 42.11 -37.32
N SER A 102 5.08 42.34 -38.41
CA SER A 102 5.71 43.59 -38.84
C SER A 102 6.75 44.25 -37.93
N LEU A 103 8.02 44.14 -38.34
CA LEU A 103 8.93 45.30 -38.34
C LEU A 103 9.80 45.28 -39.61
N ASN A 104 9.25 45.91 -40.64
CA ASN A 104 9.92 46.43 -41.83
C ASN A 104 10.85 47.61 -41.45
N ARG A 105 11.83 47.90 -42.33
CA ARG A 105 12.76 49.04 -42.44
C ARG A 105 14.16 48.75 -41.86
N SER A 106 15.27 48.84 -42.62
CA SER A 106 15.60 49.58 -43.85
C SER A 106 16.72 48.88 -44.64
#